data_AF-A0A821X9D6-F1
#
_entry.id   AF-A0A821X9D6-F1
#
_cell.length_a   1.000
_cell.length_b   1.000
_cell.length_c   1.000
_cell.angle_alpha   90.00
_cell.angle_beta   90.00
_cell.angle_gamma   90.00
#
_symmetry.space_group_name_H-M   'P 1'
#
loop_
_entity.id
_entity.type
_entity.pdbx_description
1 polymer ?
#
loop_
_entity_poly.entity_id
_entity_poly.type
_entity_poly.pdbx_seq_one_letter_code
_entity_poly.pdbx_strand_id
1 'polypeptide(L)'
;MTAASTSNSKVLQLIQQCAHRLRSNTSVDYDPILAAIGNAQIVMIGEASHGSHEFYFHRAELTKRLIQEKGFTIVACEADWPPAYRVNRWIKGLSSATNIRDANDALKEFTRFPSWMWRNTVVLDFITWLRKYNEDLGQQKKKIGFFGIDLYSLQASREEVLKYLEKNESSLVAEARKNYGCFERYSDEQEYGYCAATKLSSGCEKEAIEVLKKMLEHHAKNISKGKTNDSNSDESFYAMENAKIVREAEKYYRHMFEGGEITWNIRDTHMCDCLQDLLTHNGPDTKAIIWAHNSHIGDARETDSRRARQVNIGQLIRERFGIGNTFNIGFTTYTGTVTAADNWDMDPDFKRIRPSLSESVEFLLHEALTKDSTMRNDGQYFLLFRSNNSSINLSKELHNELHKKRLERAYWCYLSSTY
;
A
#
# COMPACT_ATOMS: atom_id res chain seq x y z
N MET A 1 28.46 -6.02 -37.31
CA MET A 1 27.43 -5.63 -36.33
C MET A 1 26.14 -6.33 -36.71
N THR A 2 25.61 -7.18 -35.84
CA THR A 2 24.39 -7.98 -36.10
C THR A 2 23.14 -7.11 -35.94
N ALA A 3 22.02 -7.46 -36.58
CA ALA A 3 20.76 -6.72 -36.47
C ALA A 3 20.26 -6.53 -35.02
N ALA A 4 20.62 -7.47 -34.11
CA ALA A 4 20.36 -7.34 -32.67
C ALA A 4 21.14 -6.20 -32.01
N SER A 5 22.39 -5.94 -32.43
CA SER A 5 23.21 -4.85 -31.89
C SER A 5 22.70 -3.46 -32.31
N THR A 6 22.17 -3.33 -33.53
CA THR A 6 21.55 -2.09 -34.02
C THR A 6 20.19 -1.82 -33.40
N SER A 7 19.39 -2.87 -33.15
CA SER A 7 18.10 -2.76 -32.46
C SER A 7 18.25 -2.26 -31.02
N ASN A 8 19.22 -2.79 -30.27
CA ASN A 8 19.45 -2.33 -28.89
C ASN A 8 19.92 -0.86 -28.85
N SER A 9 20.83 -0.46 -29.75
CA SER A 9 21.29 0.94 -29.83
C SER A 9 20.14 1.94 -30.01
N LYS A 10 19.15 1.62 -30.86
CA LYS A 10 17.99 2.49 -31.09
C LYS A 10 17.09 2.63 -29.86
N VAL A 11 16.82 1.54 -29.15
CA VAL A 11 15.99 1.55 -27.93
C VAL A 11 16.64 2.38 -26.83
N LEU A 12 17.96 2.25 -26.64
CA LEU A 12 18.70 3.04 -25.65
C LEU A 12 18.60 4.54 -25.93
N GLN A 13 18.75 4.95 -27.19
CA GLN A 13 18.60 6.35 -27.60
C GLN A 13 17.18 6.88 -27.37
N LEU A 14 16.16 6.08 -27.67
CA LEU A 14 14.77 6.46 -27.41
C LEU A 14 14.49 6.63 -25.91
N ILE A 15 15.03 5.75 -25.06
CA ILE A 15 14.92 5.90 -23.60
C ILE A 15 15.56 7.21 -23.15
N GLN A 16 16.77 7.53 -23.61
CA GLN A 16 17.46 8.78 -23.27
C GLN A 16 16.65 10.02 -23.66
N GLN A 17 16.00 10.01 -24.83
CA GLN A 17 15.19 11.12 -25.32
C GLN A 17 13.90 11.33 -24.52
N CYS A 18 13.33 10.25 -23.96
CA CYS A 18 12.07 10.29 -23.22
C CYS A 18 12.27 10.35 -21.69
N ALA A 19 13.47 10.12 -21.18
CA ALA A 19 13.74 10.10 -19.76
C ALA A 19 13.78 11.51 -19.17
N HIS A 20 13.04 11.70 -18.09
CA HIS A 20 13.08 12.92 -17.30
C HIS A 20 13.93 12.68 -16.06
N ARG A 21 14.85 13.61 -15.79
CA ARG A 21 15.68 13.56 -14.59
C ARG A 21 14.85 13.94 -13.36
N LEU A 22 15.02 13.19 -12.28
CA LEU A 22 14.42 13.44 -10.98
C LEU A 22 15.53 13.77 -9.98
N ARG A 23 15.64 15.03 -9.57
CA ARG A 23 16.59 15.45 -8.55
C ARG A 23 15.88 15.51 -7.20
N SER A 24 16.49 14.89 -6.19
CA SER A 24 15.95 14.83 -4.83
C SER A 24 15.84 16.18 -4.13
N ASN A 25 16.42 17.26 -4.68
CA ASN A 25 16.47 18.59 -4.05
C ASN A 25 15.59 19.65 -4.71
N THR A 26 14.80 19.33 -5.74
CA THR A 26 13.95 20.31 -6.42
C THR A 26 12.53 19.81 -6.64
N SER A 27 11.54 20.50 -6.06
CA SER A 27 10.12 20.13 -6.18
C SER A 27 9.60 20.15 -7.63
N VAL A 28 10.16 21.00 -8.49
CA VAL A 28 9.76 21.18 -9.90
C VAL A 28 9.94 19.93 -10.76
N ASP A 29 10.82 19.00 -10.37
CA ASP A 29 11.05 17.79 -11.17
C ASP A 29 9.85 16.83 -11.15
N TYR A 30 8.92 17.00 -10.21
CA TYR A 30 7.65 16.28 -10.16
C TYR A 30 6.55 16.90 -11.05
N ASP A 31 6.74 18.11 -11.60
CA ASP A 31 5.71 18.80 -12.41
C ASP A 31 5.21 17.93 -13.58
N PRO A 32 6.08 17.26 -14.36
CA PRO A 32 5.62 16.40 -15.46
C PRO A 32 4.79 15.21 -14.96
N ILE A 33 5.11 14.66 -13.78
CA ILE A 33 4.36 13.56 -13.16
C ILE A 33 2.98 14.05 -12.72
N LEU A 34 2.89 15.21 -12.06
CA LEU A 34 1.62 15.83 -11.65
C LEU A 34 0.74 16.20 -12.85
N ALA A 35 1.34 16.65 -13.95
CA ALA A 35 0.65 16.90 -15.20
C ALA A 35 0.09 15.60 -15.80
N ALA A 36 0.90 14.53 -15.83
CA ALA A 36 0.50 13.22 -16.34
C ALA A 36 -0.62 12.57 -15.52
N ILE A 37 -0.57 12.69 -14.18
CA ILE A 37 -1.64 12.25 -13.27
C ILE A 37 -2.97 12.95 -13.58
N GLY A 38 -2.91 14.22 -14.01
CA GLY A 38 -4.09 14.97 -14.43
C GLY A 38 -5.12 15.08 -13.31
N ASN A 39 -6.32 14.55 -13.57
CA ASN A 39 -7.48 14.55 -12.67
C ASN A 39 -7.78 13.18 -12.06
N ALA A 40 -6.85 12.22 -12.13
CA ALA A 40 -7.06 10.89 -11.54
C ALA A 40 -7.54 10.99 -10.09
N GLN A 41 -8.51 10.15 -9.74
CA GLN A 41 -9.06 10.05 -8.40
C GLN A 41 -8.17 9.18 -7.50
N ILE A 42 -7.53 8.17 -8.08
CA ILE A 42 -6.69 7.21 -7.35
C ILE A 42 -5.29 7.20 -7.96
N VAL A 43 -4.26 7.43 -7.14
CA VAL A 43 -2.85 7.32 -7.54
C VAL A 43 -2.20 6.21 -6.73
N MET A 44 -1.72 5.18 -7.40
CA MET A 44 -0.98 4.07 -6.80
C MET A 44 0.52 4.28 -7.01
N ILE A 45 1.27 4.34 -5.92
CA ILE A 45 2.70 4.58 -5.89
C ILE A 45 3.39 3.35 -5.33
N GLY A 46 4.18 2.72 -6.19
CA GLY A 46 4.84 1.45 -5.96
C GLY A 46 6.11 1.57 -5.12
N GLU A 47 6.74 0.42 -4.96
CA GLU A 47 8.15 0.29 -4.60
C GLU A 47 8.66 -1.07 -5.12
N ALA A 48 9.94 -1.15 -5.48
CA ALA A 48 10.55 -2.42 -5.87
C ALA A 48 11.13 -3.19 -4.67
N SER A 49 11.23 -2.54 -3.50
CA SER A 49 11.73 -3.11 -2.24
C SER A 49 11.10 -2.38 -1.05
N HIS A 50 10.92 -3.07 0.08
CA HIS A 50 10.41 -2.48 1.32
C HIS A 50 11.50 -1.85 2.21
N GLY A 51 12.72 -1.65 1.68
CA GLY A 51 13.88 -1.27 2.49
C GLY A 51 14.81 -0.24 1.85
N SER A 52 14.40 0.38 0.75
CA SER A 52 15.19 1.39 0.03
C SER A 52 14.71 2.80 0.36
N HIS A 53 15.61 3.60 0.93
CA HIS A 53 15.31 4.98 1.36
C HIS A 53 14.71 5.83 0.23
N GLU A 54 15.27 5.75 -0.98
CA GLU A 54 14.87 6.55 -2.14
C GLU A 54 13.40 6.29 -2.54
N PHE A 55 12.91 5.07 -2.39
CA PHE A 55 11.53 4.72 -2.72
C PHE A 55 10.54 5.36 -1.73
N TYR A 56 10.85 5.34 -0.42
CA TYR A 56 10.07 6.08 0.57
C TYR A 56 10.15 7.58 0.33
N PHE A 57 11.34 8.10 0.04
CA PHE A 57 11.56 9.53 -0.15
C PHE A 57 10.70 10.08 -1.28
N HIS A 58 10.76 9.47 -2.48
CA HIS A 58 9.97 9.95 -3.61
C HIS A 58 8.47 9.70 -3.44
N ARG A 59 8.06 8.61 -2.77
CA ARG A 59 6.66 8.40 -2.37
C ARG A 59 6.16 9.56 -1.51
N ALA A 60 6.92 9.93 -0.48
CA ALA A 60 6.58 11.03 0.43
C ALA A 60 6.50 12.37 -0.31
N GLU A 61 7.55 12.75 -1.06
CA GLU A 61 7.58 14.05 -1.76
C GLU A 61 6.49 14.19 -2.82
N LEU A 62 6.25 13.15 -3.63
CA LEU A 62 5.16 13.18 -4.60
C LEU A 62 3.79 13.26 -3.91
N THR A 63 3.61 12.52 -2.81
CA THR A 63 2.37 12.53 -2.03
C THR A 63 2.09 13.90 -1.42
N LYS A 64 3.12 14.59 -0.90
CA LYS A 64 2.98 15.97 -0.41
C LYS A 64 2.44 16.89 -1.50
N ARG A 65 3.00 16.83 -2.72
CA ARG A 65 2.52 17.63 -3.85
C ARG A 65 1.11 17.27 -4.29
N LEU A 66 0.76 15.99 -4.32
CA LEU A 66 -0.60 15.54 -4.64
C LEU A 66 -1.63 16.06 -3.63
N ILE A 67 -1.28 16.07 -2.35
CA ILE A 67 -2.12 16.65 -1.29
C ILE A 67 -2.27 18.17 -1.49
N GLN A 68 -1.15 18.89 -1.67
CA GLN A 68 -1.14 20.35 -1.74
C GLN A 68 -1.79 20.90 -3.01
N GLU A 69 -1.62 20.22 -4.15
CA GLU A 69 -1.92 20.79 -5.47
C GLU A 69 -3.06 20.08 -6.21
N LYS A 70 -3.38 18.83 -5.82
CA LYS A 70 -4.37 18.00 -6.52
C LYS A 70 -5.55 17.56 -5.64
N GLY A 71 -5.55 17.95 -4.36
CA GLY A 71 -6.66 17.74 -3.43
C GLY A 71 -6.80 16.31 -2.92
N PHE A 72 -5.72 15.53 -2.91
CA PHE A 72 -5.74 14.19 -2.30
C PHE A 72 -5.88 14.29 -0.78
N THR A 73 -6.76 13.46 -0.20
CA THR A 73 -7.09 13.49 1.23
C THR A 73 -6.93 12.14 1.94
N ILE A 74 -6.73 11.07 1.19
CA ILE A 74 -6.48 9.72 1.73
C ILE A 74 -5.09 9.27 1.30
N VAL A 75 -4.29 8.83 2.27
CA VAL A 75 -3.07 8.05 2.06
C VAL A 75 -3.32 6.66 2.64
N ALA A 76 -3.50 5.67 1.76
CA ALA A 76 -3.71 4.27 2.11
C ALA A 76 -2.41 3.48 1.88
N CYS A 77 -1.97 2.71 2.85
CA CYS A 77 -0.71 1.98 2.80
C CYS A 77 -0.97 0.47 2.92
N GLU A 78 -0.13 -0.34 2.28
CA GLU A 78 0.00 -1.80 2.49
C GLU A 78 0.49 -2.08 3.92
N ALA A 79 -0.37 -1.76 4.87
CA ALA A 79 -0.11 -1.65 6.29
C ALA A 79 -1.34 -2.14 7.04
N ASP A 80 -1.10 -2.67 8.23
CA ASP A 80 -2.17 -3.08 9.13
C ASP A 80 -3.05 -1.90 9.55
N TRP A 81 -4.35 -2.15 9.63
CA TRP A 81 -5.35 -1.14 9.94
C TRP A 81 -5.20 -0.50 11.33
N PRO A 82 -5.08 -1.24 12.45
CA PRO A 82 -4.99 -0.61 13.77
C PRO A 82 -3.74 0.29 13.95
N PRO A 83 -2.50 -0.15 13.62
CA PRO A 83 -1.32 0.71 13.72
C PRO A 83 -1.40 1.96 12.82
N ALA A 84 -1.92 1.83 11.60
CA ALA A 84 -2.11 2.98 10.74
C ALA A 84 -3.21 3.92 11.27
N TYR A 85 -4.27 3.39 11.89
CA TYR A 85 -5.29 4.20 12.54
C TYR A 85 -4.72 4.98 13.73
N ARG A 86 -3.80 4.39 14.51
CA ARG A 86 -3.06 5.14 15.54
C ARG A 86 -2.34 6.36 14.96
N VAL A 87 -1.64 6.19 13.83
CA VAL A 87 -1.02 7.31 13.10
C VAL A 87 -2.07 8.33 12.66
N ASN A 88 -3.18 7.87 12.07
CA ASN A 88 -4.29 8.72 11.63
C ASN A 88 -4.80 9.64 12.74
N ARG A 89 -5.02 9.08 13.93
CA ARG A 89 -5.50 9.82 15.11
C ARG A 89 -4.49 10.87 15.53
N TRP A 90 -3.20 10.52 15.52
CA TRP A 90 -2.14 11.47 15.79
C TRP A 90 -2.11 12.58 14.75
N ILE A 91 -2.00 12.29 13.45
CA ILE A 91 -1.92 13.35 12.42
C ILE A 91 -3.18 14.24 12.36
N LYS A 92 -4.34 13.77 12.83
CA LYS A 92 -5.59 14.54 12.83
C LYS A 92 -5.77 15.44 14.05
N GLY A 93 -4.88 15.43 15.04
CA GLY A 93 -5.10 16.26 16.24
C GLY A 93 -5.88 15.57 17.35
N LEU A 94 -6.22 14.29 17.21
CA LEU A 94 -7.05 13.57 18.17
C LEU A 94 -6.23 13.03 19.37
N SER A 95 -5.00 13.54 19.55
CA SER A 95 -4.02 13.07 20.52
C SER A 95 -4.36 13.36 21.98
N SER A 96 -5.13 14.43 22.24
CA SER A 96 -5.67 14.71 23.59
C SER A 96 -6.61 13.60 24.10
N ALA A 97 -7.14 12.78 23.20
CA ALA A 97 -7.94 11.60 23.52
C ALA A 97 -7.15 10.28 23.53
N THR A 98 -5.87 10.25 23.12
CA THR A 98 -5.13 8.99 22.87
C THR A 98 -3.74 8.85 23.48
N ASN A 99 -3.27 9.79 24.31
CA ASN A 99 -1.96 9.73 24.97
C ASN A 99 -0.77 9.51 23.98
N ILE A 100 -0.91 9.89 22.71
CA ILE A 100 0.17 9.77 21.71
C ILE A 100 1.03 11.03 21.80
N ARG A 101 2.29 10.87 22.20
CA ARG A 101 3.19 12.00 22.54
C ARG A 101 3.80 12.67 21.32
N ASP A 102 4.30 11.88 20.38
CA ASP A 102 5.05 12.34 19.22
C ASP A 102 4.92 11.36 18.04
N ALA A 103 5.59 11.67 16.92
CA ALA A 103 5.57 10.87 15.71
C ALA A 103 6.10 9.44 15.92
N ASN A 104 7.11 9.26 16.78
CA ASN A 104 7.70 7.96 17.04
C ASN A 104 6.73 7.09 17.87
N ASP A 105 6.08 7.68 18.88
CA ASP A 105 5.01 7.03 19.64
C ASP A 105 3.79 6.68 18.77
N ALA A 106 3.50 7.48 17.73
CA ALA A 106 2.45 7.18 16.77
C ALA A 106 2.75 5.93 15.94
N LEU A 107 4.01 5.67 15.60
CA LEU A 107 4.43 4.53 14.79
C LEU A 107 4.78 3.27 15.61
N LYS A 108 4.77 3.33 16.93
CA LYS A 108 5.29 2.24 17.79
C LYS A 108 4.58 0.89 17.64
N GLU A 109 3.32 0.90 17.19
CA GLU A 109 2.49 -0.31 17.03
C GLU A 109 2.76 -1.03 15.70
N PHE A 110 3.58 -0.47 14.82
CA PHE A 110 4.19 -1.23 13.72
C PHE A 110 5.32 -2.12 14.27
N THR A 111 4.92 -3.27 14.84
CA THR A 111 5.83 -4.24 15.47
C THR A 111 5.99 -5.53 14.68
N ARG A 112 5.02 -5.86 13.81
CA ARG A 112 5.06 -7.06 12.97
C ARG A 112 6.16 -6.97 11.93
N PHE A 113 6.68 -8.12 11.51
CA PHE A 113 7.66 -8.20 10.45
C PHE A 113 7.07 -7.74 9.11
N PRO A 114 7.84 -6.99 8.30
CA PRO A 114 9.09 -6.32 8.66
C PRO A 114 8.87 -5.05 9.51
N SER A 115 9.57 -4.94 10.65
CA SER A 115 9.39 -3.80 11.57
C SER A 115 9.81 -2.45 10.98
N TRP A 116 10.66 -2.43 9.94
CA TRP A 116 11.18 -1.21 9.32
C TRP A 116 10.28 -0.63 8.21
N MET A 117 9.37 -1.41 7.65
CA MET A 117 8.61 -1.02 6.45
C MET A 117 7.79 0.25 6.66
N TRP A 118 7.14 0.41 7.80
CA TRP A 118 6.42 1.64 8.14
C TRP A 118 7.07 2.42 9.28
N ARG A 119 8.10 1.85 9.92
CA ARG A 119 8.82 2.44 11.05
C ARG A 119 10.24 2.85 10.68
N ASN A 120 10.34 3.73 9.69
CA ASN A 120 11.60 4.32 9.22
C ASN A 120 11.56 5.86 9.30
N THR A 121 12.73 6.48 9.12
CA THR A 121 12.91 7.93 9.24
C THR A 121 12.10 8.72 8.21
N VAL A 122 11.95 8.22 6.99
CA VAL A 122 11.19 8.92 5.95
C VAL A 122 9.70 8.93 6.27
N VAL A 123 9.14 7.81 6.74
CA VAL A 123 7.74 7.76 7.19
C VAL A 123 7.53 8.64 8.41
N LEU A 124 8.46 8.64 9.38
CA LEU A 124 8.45 9.52 10.55
C LEU A 124 8.36 11.00 10.14
N ASP A 125 9.21 11.44 9.21
CA ASP A 125 9.21 12.81 8.70
C ASP A 125 7.93 13.13 7.92
N PHE A 126 7.44 12.17 7.13
CA PHE A 126 6.21 12.31 6.35
C PHE A 126 4.97 12.48 7.24
N ILE A 127 4.79 11.65 8.27
CA ILE A 127 3.64 11.79 9.19
C ILE A 127 3.74 13.06 10.02
N THR A 128 4.96 13.50 10.36
CA THR A 128 5.20 14.78 11.04
C THR A 128 4.78 15.95 10.17
N TRP A 129 5.10 15.90 8.88
CA TRP A 129 4.62 16.86 7.90
C TRP A 129 3.09 16.82 7.76
N LEU A 130 2.48 15.63 7.69
CA LEU A 130 1.01 15.48 7.63
C LEU A 130 0.31 16.09 8.84
N ARG A 131 0.85 15.87 10.04
CA ARG A 131 0.34 16.46 11.28
C ARG A 131 0.31 17.99 11.18
N LYS A 132 1.44 18.59 10.81
CA LYS A 132 1.55 20.04 10.65
C LYS A 132 0.59 20.57 9.58
N TYR A 133 0.55 19.90 8.42
CA TYR A 133 -0.36 20.29 7.34
C TYR A 133 -1.84 20.25 7.78
N ASN A 134 -2.24 19.21 8.53
CA ASN A 134 -3.59 19.10 9.08
C ASN A 134 -3.92 20.14 10.16
N GLU A 135 -2.94 20.62 10.91
CA GLU A 135 -3.10 21.73 11.85
C GLU A 135 -3.33 23.05 11.10
N ASP A 136 -2.57 23.28 10.01
CA ASP A 136 -2.64 24.49 9.19
C ASP A 136 -3.93 24.57 8.32
N LEU A 137 -4.55 23.43 7.99
CA LEU A 137 -5.78 23.38 7.18
C LEU A 137 -7.01 24.06 7.84
N GLY A 138 -7.00 24.23 9.17
CA GLY A 138 -8.12 24.77 9.94
C GLY A 138 -9.29 23.79 10.12
N GLN A 139 -10.26 24.13 10.97
CA GLN A 139 -11.34 23.21 11.38
C GLN A 139 -12.39 22.92 10.30
N GLN A 140 -12.50 23.77 9.27
CA GLN A 140 -13.53 23.67 8.23
C GLN A 140 -13.11 22.83 7.02
N LYS A 141 -11.82 22.51 6.89
CA LYS A 141 -11.32 21.68 5.80
C LYS A 141 -11.22 20.23 6.24
N LYS A 142 -11.47 19.34 5.29
CA LYS A 142 -11.30 17.91 5.49
C LYS A 142 -9.82 17.61 5.71
N LYS A 143 -9.49 17.07 6.88
CA LYS A 143 -8.13 16.67 7.23
C LYS A 143 -7.70 15.45 6.41
N ILE A 144 -6.41 15.41 6.09
CA ILE A 144 -5.76 14.28 5.45
C ILE A 144 -5.77 13.10 6.42
N GLY A 145 -6.13 11.93 5.92
CA GLY A 145 -6.09 10.68 6.67
C GLY A 145 -4.99 9.74 6.18
N PHE A 146 -4.49 8.94 7.12
CA PHE A 146 -3.49 7.89 6.89
C PHE A 146 -4.10 6.55 7.30
N PHE A 147 -4.12 5.57 6.42
CA PHE A 147 -4.88 4.33 6.60
C PHE A 147 -4.06 3.12 6.21
N GLY A 148 -4.22 2.03 6.95
CA GLY A 148 -3.82 0.72 6.48
C GLY A 148 -4.93 0.17 5.59
N ILE A 149 -4.61 -0.74 4.69
CA ILE A 149 -5.62 -1.49 3.92
C ILE A 149 -5.36 -3.01 3.94
N ASP A 150 -4.29 -3.44 4.60
CA ASP A 150 -3.89 -4.85 4.68
C ASP A 150 -4.61 -5.59 5.80
N LEU A 151 -4.60 -6.93 5.76
CA LEU A 151 -5.46 -7.79 6.58
C LEU A 151 -4.73 -8.63 7.63
N TYR A 152 -3.42 -8.45 7.82
CA TYR A 152 -2.66 -9.34 8.72
C TYR A 152 -3.03 -9.20 10.20
N SER A 153 -3.51 -8.02 10.60
CA SER A 153 -3.86 -7.64 11.98
C SER A 153 -5.11 -8.30 12.59
N LEU A 154 -5.24 -9.63 12.55
CA LEU A 154 -6.40 -10.34 13.12
C LEU A 154 -6.59 -10.03 14.61
N GLN A 155 -5.57 -10.26 15.45
CA GLN A 155 -5.71 -10.10 16.90
C GLN A 155 -5.88 -8.64 17.30
N ALA A 156 -5.10 -7.73 16.70
CA ALA A 156 -5.23 -6.30 16.97
C ALA A 156 -6.60 -5.77 16.54
N SER A 157 -7.13 -6.20 15.39
CA SER A 157 -8.47 -5.80 14.93
C SER A 157 -9.57 -6.35 15.83
N ARG A 158 -9.45 -7.60 16.31
CA ARG A 158 -10.35 -8.20 17.30
C ARG A 158 -10.42 -7.36 18.56
N GLU A 159 -9.27 -6.94 19.09
CA GLU A 159 -9.19 -6.09 20.28
C GLU A 159 -9.84 -4.72 20.07
N GLU A 160 -9.61 -4.08 18.93
CA GLU A 160 -10.21 -2.77 18.62
C GLU A 160 -11.74 -2.85 18.51
N VAL A 161 -12.28 -3.93 17.93
CA VAL A 161 -13.73 -4.18 17.94
C VAL A 161 -14.27 -4.29 19.36
N LEU A 162 -13.62 -5.08 20.22
CA LEU A 162 -14.06 -5.28 21.60
C LEU A 162 -13.99 -3.97 22.41
N LYS A 163 -12.91 -3.19 22.26
CA LYS A 163 -12.75 -1.87 22.91
C LYS A 163 -13.85 -0.90 22.46
N TYR A 164 -14.16 -0.88 21.16
CA TYR A 164 -15.23 -0.03 20.63
C TYR A 164 -16.60 -0.42 21.21
N LEU A 165 -16.93 -1.72 21.23
CA LEU A 165 -18.21 -2.20 21.76
C LEU A 165 -18.31 -1.97 23.28
N GLU A 166 -17.23 -2.15 24.04
CA GLU A 166 -17.23 -1.87 25.47
C GLU A 166 -17.55 -0.42 25.80
N LYS A 167 -17.02 0.51 25.00
CA LYS A 167 -17.24 1.95 25.17
C LYS A 167 -18.62 2.41 24.69
N ASN A 168 -19.08 1.89 23.56
CA ASN A 168 -20.24 2.44 22.86
C ASN A 168 -21.50 1.58 23.00
N GLU A 169 -21.36 0.25 23.13
CA GLU A 169 -22.48 -0.71 23.01
C GLU A 169 -22.30 -1.92 23.93
N SER A 170 -22.43 -1.68 25.24
CA SER A 170 -22.26 -2.70 26.28
C SER A 170 -23.19 -3.92 26.13
N SER A 171 -24.31 -3.78 25.41
CA SER A 171 -25.21 -4.91 25.12
C SER A 171 -24.62 -5.95 24.17
N LEU A 172 -23.70 -5.55 23.28
CA LEU A 172 -23.11 -6.43 22.26
C LEU A 172 -21.75 -7.00 22.67
N VAL A 173 -21.05 -6.33 23.60
CA VAL A 173 -19.67 -6.70 23.95
C VAL A 173 -19.55 -8.12 24.53
N ALA A 174 -20.49 -8.55 25.38
CA ALA A 174 -20.44 -9.88 26.00
C ALA A 174 -20.56 -10.99 24.96
N GLU A 175 -21.42 -10.79 23.97
CA GLU A 175 -21.59 -11.74 22.88
C GLU A 175 -20.41 -11.70 21.90
N ALA A 176 -19.87 -10.52 21.59
CA ALA A 176 -18.67 -10.40 20.78
C ALA A 176 -17.47 -11.10 21.43
N ARG A 177 -17.26 -10.92 22.75
CA ARG A 177 -16.22 -11.64 23.53
C ARG A 177 -16.42 -13.15 23.44
N LYS A 178 -17.65 -13.63 23.59
CA LYS A 178 -17.96 -15.06 23.47
C LYS A 178 -17.61 -15.62 22.08
N ASN A 179 -18.04 -14.94 21.01
CA ASN A 179 -17.78 -15.38 19.64
C ASN A 179 -16.27 -15.32 19.32
N TYR A 180 -15.62 -14.21 19.63
CA TYR A 180 -14.17 -14.05 19.43
C TYR A 180 -13.29 -14.87 20.39
N GLY A 181 -13.86 -15.51 21.41
CA GLY A 181 -13.13 -16.36 22.35
C GLY A 181 -12.49 -17.59 21.70
N CYS A 182 -12.94 -18.01 20.51
CA CYS A 182 -12.30 -19.10 19.78
C CYS A 182 -10.86 -18.78 19.36
N PHE A 183 -10.52 -17.50 19.14
CA PHE A 183 -9.17 -17.04 18.79
C PHE A 183 -8.20 -17.01 19.98
N GLU A 184 -8.71 -17.06 21.22
CA GLU A 184 -7.87 -16.97 22.43
C GLU A 184 -7.06 -18.23 22.72
N ARG A 185 -7.31 -19.30 21.95
CA ARG A 185 -6.64 -20.59 22.09
C ARG A 185 -5.26 -20.65 21.44
N TYR A 186 -4.89 -19.62 20.67
CA TYR A 186 -3.69 -19.60 19.85
C TYR A 186 -2.79 -18.44 20.26
N SER A 187 -1.47 -18.66 20.27
CA SER A 187 -0.46 -17.65 20.58
C SER A 187 -0.32 -16.60 19.50
N ASP A 188 -0.57 -16.98 18.25
CA ASP A 188 -0.49 -16.10 17.08
C ASP A 188 -1.42 -16.56 15.94
N GLU A 189 -1.48 -15.75 14.88
CA GLU A 189 -2.35 -16.03 13.74
C GLU A 189 -1.89 -17.20 12.85
N GLN A 190 -0.59 -17.53 12.83
CA GLN A 190 -0.07 -18.65 12.05
C GLN A 190 -0.43 -19.98 12.72
N GLU A 191 -0.36 -20.05 14.05
CA GLU A 191 -0.82 -21.22 14.83
C GLU A 191 -2.31 -21.48 14.60
N TYR A 192 -3.14 -20.42 14.62
CA TYR A 192 -4.56 -20.51 14.23
C TYR A 192 -4.69 -21.09 12.82
N GLY A 193 -3.98 -20.52 11.85
CA GLY A 193 -4.03 -20.93 10.45
C GLY A 193 -3.66 -22.40 10.26
N TYR A 194 -2.60 -22.86 10.93
CA TYR A 194 -2.16 -24.25 10.86
C TYR A 194 -3.23 -25.20 11.40
N CYS A 195 -3.78 -24.90 12.59
CA CYS A 195 -4.81 -25.71 13.21
C CYS A 195 -6.10 -25.76 12.38
N ALA A 196 -6.50 -24.64 11.78
CA ALA A 196 -7.68 -24.55 10.92
C ALA A 196 -7.48 -25.32 9.61
N ALA A 197 -6.36 -25.12 8.91
CA ALA A 197 -6.05 -25.78 7.64
C ALA A 197 -5.89 -27.30 7.79
N THR A 198 -5.30 -27.76 8.90
CA THR A 198 -5.11 -29.19 9.20
C THR A 198 -6.32 -29.86 9.85
N LYS A 199 -7.45 -29.14 9.98
CA LYS A 199 -8.70 -29.63 10.60
C LYS A 199 -8.56 -30.10 12.05
N LEU A 200 -7.51 -29.64 12.74
CA LEU A 200 -7.37 -29.79 14.20
C LEU A 200 -8.34 -28.87 14.96
N SER A 201 -8.88 -27.87 14.26
CA SER A 201 -9.92 -26.97 14.74
C SER A 201 -11.02 -26.81 13.69
N SER A 202 -12.24 -26.52 14.13
CA SER A 202 -13.35 -26.14 13.23
C SER A 202 -13.19 -24.73 12.63
N GLY A 203 -12.15 -23.99 13.04
CA GLY A 203 -11.96 -22.59 12.70
C GLY A 203 -12.92 -21.67 13.46
N CYS A 204 -12.81 -20.37 13.17
CA CYS A 204 -13.55 -19.27 13.79
C CYS A 204 -14.43 -18.51 12.79
N GLU A 205 -14.65 -19.07 11.59
CA GLU A 205 -15.34 -18.41 10.48
C GLU A 205 -16.75 -17.94 10.88
N LYS A 206 -17.55 -18.83 11.48
CA LYS A 206 -18.95 -18.55 11.84
C LYS A 206 -19.02 -17.47 12.90
N GLU A 207 -18.13 -17.54 13.89
CA GLU A 207 -18.01 -16.61 14.99
C GLU A 207 -17.61 -15.21 14.49
N ALA A 208 -16.63 -15.14 13.58
CA ALA A 208 -16.19 -13.88 12.98
C ALA A 208 -17.29 -13.23 12.14
N ILE A 209 -18.02 -14.02 11.34
CA ILE A 209 -19.17 -13.54 10.56
C ILE A 209 -20.28 -13.01 11.47
N GLU A 210 -20.59 -13.71 12.57
CA GLU A 210 -21.67 -13.33 13.46
C GLU A 210 -21.39 -11.99 14.17
N VAL A 211 -20.15 -11.73 14.58
CA VAL A 211 -19.78 -10.41 15.15
C VAL A 211 -19.91 -9.32 14.09
N LEU A 212 -19.38 -9.52 12.88
CA LEU A 212 -19.50 -8.53 11.80
C LEU A 212 -20.97 -8.23 11.46
N LYS A 213 -21.81 -9.27 11.37
CA LYS A 213 -23.24 -9.12 11.11
C LYS A 213 -23.92 -8.25 12.17
N LYS A 214 -23.68 -8.52 13.46
CA LYS A 214 -24.23 -7.70 14.55
C LYS A 214 -23.76 -6.25 14.48
N MET A 215 -22.49 -6.02 14.15
CA MET A 215 -21.97 -4.66 13.99
C MET A 215 -22.63 -3.92 12.83
N LEU A 216 -22.84 -4.58 11.69
CA LEU A 216 -23.56 -4.01 10.54
C LEU A 216 -25.01 -3.69 10.88
N GLU A 217 -25.73 -4.62 11.51
CA GLU A 217 -27.11 -4.40 11.96
C GLU A 217 -27.21 -3.25 12.95
N HIS A 218 -26.27 -3.17 13.87
CA HIS A 218 -26.19 -2.10 14.85
C HIS A 218 -25.92 -0.74 14.20
N HIS A 219 -24.95 -0.67 13.30
CA HIS A 219 -24.61 0.54 12.56
C HIS A 219 -25.81 1.05 11.73
N ALA A 220 -26.50 0.15 11.01
CA ALA A 220 -27.72 0.48 10.25
C ALA A 220 -28.85 1.02 11.15
N LYS A 221 -29.02 0.44 12.35
CA LYS A 221 -29.99 0.94 13.35
C LYS A 221 -29.62 2.34 13.86
N ASN A 222 -28.34 2.67 13.98
CA ASN A 222 -27.91 4.00 14.43
C ASN A 222 -28.06 5.08 13.35
N ILE A 223 -27.76 4.73 12.09
CA ILE A 223 -28.03 5.60 10.93
C ILE A 223 -29.53 5.92 10.86
N SER A 224 -30.39 4.91 10.89
CA SER A 224 -31.85 5.10 10.80
C SER A 224 -32.45 5.92 11.96
N LYS A 225 -31.79 5.95 13.12
CA LYS A 225 -32.19 6.76 14.29
C LYS A 225 -31.57 8.17 14.29
N GLY A 226 -30.80 8.55 13.28
CA GLY A 226 -30.13 9.86 13.21
C GLY A 226 -29.09 10.10 14.32
N LYS A 227 -28.53 9.03 14.91
CA LYS A 227 -27.61 9.11 16.07
C LYS A 227 -26.14 9.33 15.69
N THR A 228 -25.83 9.55 14.42
CA THR A 228 -24.47 9.73 13.92
C THR A 228 -24.12 11.22 13.87
N ASN A 229 -23.33 11.71 14.83
CA ASN A 229 -22.52 12.90 14.60
C ASN A 229 -21.22 12.50 13.88
N ASP A 230 -20.54 13.44 13.22
CA ASP A 230 -19.37 13.14 12.39
C ASP A 230 -18.26 12.39 13.15
N SER A 231 -18.04 12.72 14.44
CA SER A 231 -17.04 12.03 15.26
C SER A 231 -17.41 10.59 15.60
N ASN A 232 -18.68 10.31 15.92
CA ASN A 232 -19.14 8.93 16.20
C ASN A 232 -19.26 8.11 14.91
N SER A 233 -19.52 8.78 13.78
CA SER A 233 -19.53 8.15 12.45
C SER A 233 -18.15 7.58 12.11
N ASP A 234 -17.08 8.37 12.33
CA ASP A 234 -15.70 7.95 12.12
C ASP A 234 -15.33 6.75 13.00
N GLU A 235 -15.50 6.82 14.32
CA GLU A 235 -15.18 5.71 15.24
C GLU A 235 -15.95 4.42 14.89
N SER A 236 -17.24 4.53 14.55
CA SER A 236 -18.04 3.38 14.13
C SER A 236 -17.53 2.77 12.83
N PHE A 237 -17.08 3.60 11.87
CA PHE A 237 -16.50 3.14 10.62
C PHE A 237 -15.21 2.37 10.88
N TYR A 238 -14.27 2.91 11.67
CA TYR A 238 -13.02 2.21 11.99
C TYR A 238 -13.26 0.88 12.70
N ALA A 239 -14.22 0.82 13.63
CA ALA A 239 -14.57 -0.43 14.29
C ALA A 239 -15.19 -1.46 13.32
N MET A 240 -16.01 -1.00 12.36
CA MET A 240 -16.60 -1.86 11.34
C MET A 240 -15.55 -2.42 10.38
N GLU A 241 -14.58 -1.62 9.97
CA GLU A 241 -13.44 -2.09 9.17
C GLU A 241 -12.60 -3.13 9.92
N ASN A 242 -12.33 -2.92 11.21
CA ASN A 242 -11.68 -3.95 12.04
C ASN A 242 -12.48 -5.27 12.06
N ALA A 243 -13.81 -5.21 12.17
CA ALA A 243 -14.63 -6.43 12.14
C ALA A 243 -14.61 -7.15 10.77
N LYS A 244 -14.54 -6.39 9.66
CA LYS A 244 -14.33 -6.95 8.32
C LYS A 244 -12.94 -7.59 8.21
N ILE A 245 -11.92 -6.94 8.76
CA ILE A 245 -10.55 -7.48 8.79
C ILE A 245 -10.51 -8.77 9.59
N VAL A 246 -11.17 -8.87 10.76
CA VAL A 246 -11.21 -10.15 11.51
C VAL A 246 -11.79 -11.28 10.66
N ARG A 247 -12.86 -11.03 9.91
CA ARG A 247 -13.46 -12.02 8.99
C ARG A 247 -12.50 -12.37 7.84
N GLU A 248 -11.91 -11.39 7.16
CA GLU A 248 -11.02 -11.65 6.03
C GLU A 248 -9.68 -12.26 6.45
N ALA A 249 -9.14 -11.86 7.59
CA ALA A 249 -7.94 -12.43 8.19
C ALA A 249 -8.19 -13.89 8.60
N GLU A 250 -9.32 -14.20 9.24
CA GLU A 250 -9.73 -15.59 9.53
C GLU A 250 -9.67 -16.44 8.26
N LYS A 251 -10.33 -15.96 7.20
CA LYS A 251 -10.36 -16.63 5.91
C LYS A 251 -8.96 -16.79 5.33
N TYR A 252 -8.14 -15.75 5.38
CA TYR A 252 -6.76 -15.78 4.89
C TYR A 252 -5.91 -16.82 5.63
N TYR A 253 -5.85 -16.74 6.97
CA TYR A 253 -5.00 -17.64 7.77
C TYR A 253 -5.46 -19.09 7.68
N ARG A 254 -6.77 -19.35 7.60
CA ARG A 254 -7.30 -20.70 7.38
C ARG A 254 -6.85 -21.33 6.06
N HIS A 255 -6.66 -20.53 5.00
CA HIS A 255 -6.16 -21.01 3.71
C HIS A 255 -4.63 -20.91 3.57
N MET A 256 -3.91 -20.35 4.57
CA MET A 256 -2.46 -20.10 4.51
C MET A 256 -1.65 -21.37 4.19
N PHE A 257 -2.06 -22.51 4.74
CA PHE A 257 -1.33 -23.77 4.61
C PHE A 257 -1.91 -24.71 3.55
N GLU A 258 -2.95 -24.29 2.82
CA GLU A 258 -3.57 -25.10 1.76
C GLU A 258 -2.81 -25.01 0.42
N GLY A 259 -1.89 -24.05 0.31
CA GLY A 259 -1.11 -23.79 -0.91
C GLY A 259 -1.92 -23.11 -2.02
N GLY A 260 -1.20 -22.70 -3.08
CA GLY A 260 -1.78 -22.01 -4.24
C GLY A 260 -2.04 -20.52 -4.01
N GLU A 261 -2.82 -19.94 -4.92
CA GLU A 261 -2.95 -18.47 -5.06
C GLU A 261 -4.11 -17.85 -4.28
N ILE A 262 -4.80 -18.66 -3.48
CA ILE A 262 -6.04 -18.28 -2.79
C ILE A 262 -5.78 -17.12 -1.82
N THR A 263 -4.70 -17.22 -1.05
CA THR A 263 -4.31 -16.23 -0.03
C THR A 263 -3.93 -14.89 -0.65
N TRP A 264 -3.22 -14.90 -1.79
CA TRP A 264 -2.91 -13.70 -2.57
C TRP A 264 -4.19 -12.99 -3.02
N ASN A 265 -5.13 -13.74 -3.62
CA ASN A 265 -6.37 -13.16 -4.12
C ASN A 265 -7.28 -12.65 -3.00
N ILE A 266 -7.33 -13.33 -1.85
CA ILE A 266 -8.02 -12.82 -0.64
C ILE A 266 -7.41 -11.48 -0.23
N ARG A 267 -6.08 -11.39 -0.18
CA ARG A 267 -5.37 -10.19 0.27
C ARG A 267 -5.58 -8.99 -0.61
N ASP A 268 -5.34 -9.12 -1.91
CA ASP A 268 -5.49 -7.99 -2.84
C ASP A 268 -6.97 -7.59 -3.04
N THR A 269 -7.91 -8.54 -2.95
CA THR A 269 -9.33 -8.22 -2.98
C THR A 269 -9.74 -7.42 -1.74
N HIS A 270 -9.31 -7.84 -0.55
CA HIS A 270 -9.57 -7.11 0.68
C HIS A 270 -9.00 -5.68 0.65
N MET A 271 -7.74 -5.51 0.22
CA MET A 271 -7.13 -4.18 0.11
C MET A 271 -7.92 -3.26 -0.83
N CYS A 272 -8.46 -3.79 -1.93
CA CYS A 272 -9.31 -3.04 -2.85
C CYS A 272 -10.68 -2.70 -2.25
N ASP A 273 -11.31 -3.64 -1.53
CA ASP A 273 -12.59 -3.42 -0.85
C ASP A 273 -12.46 -2.37 0.27
N CYS A 274 -11.41 -2.45 1.09
CA CYS A 274 -11.14 -1.49 2.16
C CYS A 274 -10.94 -0.06 1.61
N LEU A 275 -10.25 0.08 0.47
CA LEU A 275 -10.16 1.36 -0.22
C LEU A 275 -11.53 1.87 -0.70
N GLN A 276 -12.37 0.99 -1.24
CA GLN A 276 -13.70 1.37 -1.69
C GLN A 276 -14.57 1.83 -0.52
N ASP A 277 -14.47 1.16 0.63
CA ASP A 277 -15.12 1.56 1.87
C ASP A 277 -14.63 2.94 2.35
N LEU A 278 -13.31 3.17 2.32
CA LEU A 278 -12.70 4.46 2.62
C LEU A 278 -13.21 5.59 1.72
N LEU A 279 -13.23 5.37 0.40
CA LEU A 279 -13.75 6.35 -0.57
C LEU A 279 -15.24 6.63 -0.32
N THR A 280 -16.03 5.58 -0.06
CA THR A 280 -17.47 5.70 0.22
C THR A 280 -17.74 6.50 1.49
N HIS A 281 -17.06 6.17 2.60
CA HIS A 281 -17.19 6.87 3.88
C HIS A 281 -16.82 8.35 3.78
N ASN A 282 -15.83 8.66 2.94
CA ASN A 282 -15.32 10.00 2.77
C ASN A 282 -16.10 10.81 1.71
N GLY A 283 -16.94 10.17 0.90
CA GLY A 283 -17.78 10.83 -0.10
C GLY A 283 -17.16 10.89 -1.51
N PRO A 284 -18.00 11.19 -2.52
CA PRO A 284 -17.72 10.90 -3.94
C PRO A 284 -16.52 11.65 -4.53
N ASP A 285 -16.20 12.85 -4.05
CA ASP A 285 -15.09 13.66 -4.56
C ASP A 285 -13.74 13.32 -3.89
N THR A 286 -13.72 12.30 -3.04
CA THR A 286 -12.51 11.89 -2.32
C THR A 286 -11.49 11.30 -3.28
N LYS A 287 -10.26 11.79 -3.18
CA LYS A 287 -9.10 11.27 -3.90
C LYS A 287 -8.14 10.55 -2.95
N ALA A 288 -7.62 9.41 -3.40
CA ALA A 288 -6.78 8.52 -2.60
C ALA A 288 -5.43 8.24 -3.26
N ILE A 289 -4.40 8.16 -2.42
CA ILE A 289 -3.06 7.74 -2.78
C ILE A 289 -2.83 6.38 -2.12
N ILE A 290 -2.28 5.42 -2.86
CA ILE A 290 -1.99 4.09 -2.35
C ILE A 290 -0.48 3.89 -2.37
N TRP A 291 0.11 3.52 -1.23
CA TRP A 291 1.51 3.08 -1.14
C TRP A 291 1.52 1.57 -0.91
N ALA A 292 1.97 0.82 -1.91
CA ALA A 292 2.09 -0.64 -1.82
C ALA A 292 3.21 -1.12 -2.75
N HIS A 293 3.67 -2.35 -2.58
CA HIS A 293 4.69 -2.92 -3.45
C HIS A 293 4.24 -2.94 -4.93
N ASN A 294 5.19 -2.88 -5.87
CA ASN A 294 4.91 -2.95 -7.32
C ASN A 294 4.04 -4.15 -7.70
N SER A 295 4.19 -5.28 -7.01
CA SER A 295 3.40 -6.50 -7.21
C SER A 295 1.90 -6.28 -6.96
N HIS A 296 1.54 -5.42 -6.01
CA HIS A 296 0.16 -5.08 -5.68
C HIS A 296 -0.41 -4.02 -6.62
N ILE A 297 0.41 -3.04 -7.01
CA ILE A 297 -0.07 -1.90 -7.80
C ILE A 297 0.09 -2.07 -9.31
N GLY A 298 0.71 -3.14 -9.80
CA GLY A 298 0.85 -3.42 -11.23
C GLY A 298 -0.48 -3.81 -11.90
N ASP A 299 -0.42 -4.35 -13.11
CA ASP A 299 -1.57 -5.02 -13.74
C ASP A 299 -1.29 -6.52 -13.80
N ALA A 300 -1.94 -7.31 -12.95
CA ALA A 300 -1.69 -8.76 -12.90
C ALA A 300 -1.94 -9.45 -14.25
N ARG A 301 -2.76 -8.87 -15.14
CA ARG A 301 -3.04 -9.39 -16.49
C ARG A 301 -1.83 -9.30 -17.43
N GLU A 302 -0.89 -8.41 -17.14
CA GLU A 302 0.31 -8.13 -17.92
C GLU A 302 1.58 -8.77 -17.33
N THR A 303 1.44 -9.59 -16.28
CA THR A 303 2.55 -10.29 -15.62
C THR A 303 2.30 -11.81 -15.59
N ASP A 304 3.26 -12.58 -15.09
CA ASP A 304 3.09 -14.03 -14.93
C ASP A 304 1.99 -14.38 -13.89
N SER A 305 1.57 -13.43 -13.04
CA SER A 305 0.39 -13.55 -12.15
C SER A 305 -0.89 -13.95 -12.89
N ARG A 306 -1.06 -13.53 -14.16
CA ARG A 306 -2.19 -13.96 -15.00
C ARG A 306 -2.25 -15.47 -15.15
N ARG A 307 -1.10 -16.14 -15.31
CA ARG A 307 -1.02 -17.61 -15.47
C ARG A 307 -1.41 -18.31 -14.18
N ALA A 308 -1.06 -17.72 -13.05
CA ALA A 308 -1.43 -18.17 -11.72
C ALA A 308 -2.90 -17.85 -11.36
N ARG A 309 -3.62 -17.05 -12.18
CA ARG A 309 -4.95 -16.50 -11.85
C ARG A 309 -4.94 -15.65 -10.57
N GLN A 310 -3.79 -15.01 -10.32
CA GLN A 310 -3.66 -14.00 -9.30
C GLN A 310 -4.27 -12.69 -9.80
N VAL A 311 -4.95 -11.97 -8.92
CA VAL A 311 -5.35 -10.57 -9.12
C VAL A 311 -4.46 -9.68 -8.26
N ASN A 312 -4.39 -8.40 -8.59
CA ASN A 312 -3.76 -7.42 -7.71
C ASN A 312 -4.58 -6.13 -7.61
N ILE A 313 -4.29 -5.32 -6.59
CA ILE A 313 -4.99 -4.04 -6.36
C ILE A 313 -5.03 -3.20 -7.64
N GLY A 314 -3.91 -3.09 -8.36
CA GLY A 314 -3.80 -2.26 -9.55
C GLY A 314 -4.73 -2.71 -10.68
N GLN A 315 -4.87 -4.01 -10.91
CA GLN A 315 -5.90 -4.55 -11.82
C GLN A 315 -7.31 -4.22 -11.31
N LEU A 316 -7.62 -4.59 -10.07
CA LEU A 316 -8.97 -4.47 -9.51
C LEU A 316 -9.46 -3.03 -9.49
N ILE A 317 -8.60 -2.08 -9.10
CA ILE A 317 -8.91 -0.65 -9.10
C ILE A 317 -9.16 -0.13 -10.52
N ARG A 318 -8.37 -0.55 -11.50
CA ARG A 318 -8.59 -0.14 -12.90
C ARG A 318 -9.91 -0.70 -13.45
N GLU A 319 -10.29 -1.91 -13.07
CA GLU A 319 -11.55 -2.52 -13.46
C GLU A 319 -12.76 -1.83 -12.81
N ARG A 320 -12.65 -1.43 -11.53
CA ARG A 320 -13.74 -0.77 -10.79
C ARG A 320 -13.90 0.71 -11.12
N PHE A 321 -12.79 1.45 -11.18
CA PHE A 321 -12.80 2.92 -11.30
C PHE A 321 -12.46 3.41 -12.71
N GLY A 322 -11.96 2.54 -13.58
CA GLY A 322 -11.55 2.87 -14.93
C GLY A 322 -10.11 3.39 -15.02
N ILE A 323 -9.46 3.08 -16.14
CA ILE A 323 -8.07 3.48 -16.41
C ILE A 323 -7.86 5.00 -16.40
N GLY A 324 -8.87 5.80 -16.79
CA GLY A 324 -8.79 7.26 -16.82
C GLY A 324 -8.83 7.93 -15.44
N ASN A 325 -9.39 7.25 -14.43
CA ASN A 325 -9.50 7.76 -13.06
C ASN A 325 -8.37 7.28 -12.15
N THR A 326 -7.44 6.49 -12.68
CA THR A 326 -6.42 5.79 -11.91
C THR A 326 -5.05 6.06 -12.53
N PHE A 327 -4.00 6.19 -11.72
CA PHE A 327 -2.62 6.36 -12.19
C PHE A 327 -1.65 5.52 -11.37
N ASN A 328 -0.74 4.81 -12.03
CA ASN A 328 0.19 3.90 -11.37
C ASN A 328 1.63 4.38 -11.61
N ILE A 329 2.45 4.34 -10.57
CA ILE A 329 3.84 4.76 -10.60
C ILE A 329 4.67 3.60 -10.05
N GLY A 330 5.33 2.87 -10.92
CA GLY A 330 6.25 1.80 -10.54
C GLY A 330 7.66 2.35 -10.28
N PHE A 331 8.36 1.71 -9.36
CA PHE A 331 9.77 2.01 -9.06
C PHE A 331 10.63 0.87 -9.54
N THR A 332 11.88 1.14 -9.89
CA THR A 332 12.87 0.06 -10.04
C THR A 332 14.27 0.59 -9.76
N THR A 333 15.22 -0.32 -9.61
CA THR A 333 16.63 0.00 -9.37
C THR A 333 17.55 -1.02 -10.03
N TYR A 334 18.79 -0.62 -10.30
CA TYR A 334 19.83 -1.47 -10.86
C TYR A 334 20.68 -2.12 -9.75
N THR A 335 21.26 -1.30 -8.88
CA THR A 335 22.13 -1.70 -7.76
C THR A 335 21.84 -0.82 -6.55
N GLY A 336 22.47 -1.13 -5.42
CA GLY A 336 22.38 -0.33 -4.20
C GLY A 336 22.43 -1.21 -2.96
N THR A 337 21.97 -0.65 -1.86
CA THR A 337 21.77 -1.35 -0.59
C THR A 337 20.33 -1.23 -0.15
N VAL A 338 19.82 -2.26 0.51
CA VAL A 338 18.44 -2.34 0.98
C VAL A 338 18.41 -2.94 2.37
N THR A 339 17.50 -2.47 3.21
CA THR A 339 17.18 -3.14 4.48
C THR A 339 16.31 -4.36 4.19
N ALA A 340 16.79 -5.55 4.52
CA ALA A 340 16.05 -6.79 4.38
C ALA A 340 16.60 -7.85 5.36
N ALA A 341 15.81 -8.87 5.68
CA ALA A 341 16.22 -9.96 6.55
C ALA A 341 16.68 -11.20 5.76
N ASP A 342 17.38 -12.14 6.39
CA ASP A 342 17.68 -13.45 5.77
C ASP A 342 16.44 -14.35 5.67
N ASN A 343 15.54 -14.24 6.64
CA ASN A 343 14.31 -15.02 6.70
C ASN A 343 13.18 -14.21 7.36
N TRP A 344 11.97 -14.74 7.29
CA TRP A 344 10.80 -14.21 7.98
C TRP A 344 11.06 -14.08 9.49
N ASP A 345 10.60 -12.98 10.09
CA ASP A 345 10.77 -12.62 11.52
C ASP A 345 12.23 -12.52 12.02
N MET A 346 13.23 -12.51 11.13
CA MET A 346 14.60 -12.22 11.51
C MET A 346 14.90 -10.72 11.59
N ASP A 347 15.97 -10.38 12.32
CA ASP A 347 16.48 -9.02 12.42
C ASP A 347 16.85 -8.42 11.04
N PRO A 348 16.65 -7.10 10.86
CA PRO A 348 17.02 -6.42 9.63
C PRO A 348 18.53 -6.40 9.40
N ASP A 349 18.93 -6.55 8.14
CA ASP A 349 20.33 -6.41 7.69
C ASP A 349 20.42 -5.47 6.48
N PHE A 350 21.60 -4.87 6.29
CA PHE A 350 21.91 -4.03 5.13
C PHE A 350 22.46 -4.90 4.00
N LYS A 351 21.57 -5.32 3.10
CA LYS A 351 21.92 -6.22 2.00
C LYS A 351 22.28 -5.45 0.74
N ARG A 352 23.33 -5.92 0.05
CA ARG A 352 23.71 -5.41 -1.27
C ARG A 352 22.82 -6.01 -2.35
N ILE A 353 22.22 -5.16 -3.16
CA ILE A 353 21.46 -5.57 -4.34
C ILE A 353 22.45 -5.98 -5.44
N ARG A 354 22.34 -7.23 -5.93
CA ARG A 354 23.08 -7.68 -7.12
C ARG A 354 22.69 -6.83 -8.33
N PRO A 355 23.61 -6.50 -9.25
CA PRO A 355 23.25 -5.87 -10.53
C PRO A 355 22.14 -6.63 -11.25
N SER A 356 21.29 -5.93 -12.00
CA SER A 356 20.19 -6.58 -12.72
C SER A 356 20.70 -7.46 -13.87
N LEU A 357 19.90 -8.47 -14.23
CA LEU A 357 20.21 -9.39 -15.32
C LEU A 357 20.14 -8.68 -16.68
N SER A 358 20.97 -9.08 -17.64
CA SER A 358 21.03 -8.47 -18.98
C SER A 358 19.71 -8.46 -19.75
N GLU A 359 18.83 -9.41 -19.45
CA GLU A 359 17.51 -9.60 -20.07
C GLU A 359 16.40 -8.77 -19.39
N SER A 360 16.74 -8.06 -18.31
CA SER A 360 15.78 -7.30 -17.50
C SER A 360 15.50 -5.91 -18.04
N VAL A 361 14.33 -5.36 -17.70
CA VAL A 361 13.99 -3.96 -17.99
C VAL A 361 14.94 -3.01 -17.24
N GLU A 362 15.35 -3.36 -16.03
CA GLU A 362 16.28 -2.59 -15.21
C GLU A 362 17.65 -2.43 -15.87
N PHE A 363 18.16 -3.51 -16.49
CA PHE A 363 19.44 -3.45 -17.20
C PHE A 363 19.33 -2.52 -18.40
N LEU A 364 18.26 -2.66 -19.20
CA LEU A 364 18.01 -1.81 -20.35
C LEU A 364 17.92 -0.32 -19.95
N LEU A 365 17.19 -0.01 -18.88
CA LEU A 365 17.06 1.35 -18.36
C LEU A 365 18.41 1.88 -17.84
N HIS A 366 19.14 1.07 -17.06
CA HIS A 366 20.44 1.44 -16.53
C HIS A 366 21.46 1.70 -17.64
N GLU A 367 21.52 0.80 -18.63
CA GLU A 367 22.41 0.94 -19.78
C GLU A 367 22.12 2.22 -20.57
N ALA A 368 20.84 2.54 -20.77
CA ALA A 368 20.44 3.75 -21.48
C ALA A 368 20.84 5.02 -20.70
N LEU A 369 20.64 5.02 -19.38
CA LEU A 369 20.74 6.23 -18.56
C LEU A 369 22.14 6.49 -17.98
N THR A 370 23.07 5.55 -18.06
CA THR A 370 24.46 5.73 -17.54
C THR A 370 25.53 5.82 -18.62
N LYS A 371 25.22 5.45 -19.88
CA LYS A 371 26.16 5.56 -21.00
C LYS A 371 26.31 6.98 -21.54
N ASP A 372 25.35 7.87 -21.26
CA ASP A 372 25.45 9.27 -21.65
C ASP A 372 26.25 10.05 -20.60
N SER A 373 27.40 10.61 -20.99
CA SER A 373 28.26 11.42 -20.11
C SER A 373 27.56 12.64 -19.49
N THR A 374 26.43 13.08 -20.04
CA THR A 374 25.59 14.15 -19.47
C THR A 374 24.63 13.65 -18.38
N MET A 375 24.33 12.35 -18.38
CA MET A 375 23.51 11.62 -17.41
C MET A 375 24.45 10.94 -16.39
N ARG A 376 24.89 11.68 -15.37
CA ARG A 376 25.84 11.18 -14.36
C ARG A 376 25.31 9.93 -13.62
N ASN A 377 26.25 9.08 -13.16
CA ASN A 377 26.04 7.80 -12.45
C ASN A 377 25.25 7.87 -11.13
N ASP A 378 24.83 9.06 -10.68
CA ASP A 378 24.05 9.30 -9.46
C ASP A 378 22.61 9.78 -9.74
N GLY A 379 22.20 9.85 -11.01
CA GLY A 379 20.89 10.37 -11.40
C GLY A 379 19.75 9.37 -11.20
N GLN A 380 18.63 9.86 -10.65
CA GLN A 380 17.33 9.19 -10.70
C GLN A 380 16.55 9.73 -11.90
N TYR A 381 15.73 8.89 -12.52
CA TYR A 381 14.99 9.23 -13.72
C TYR A 381 13.60 8.61 -13.69
N PHE A 382 12.67 9.17 -14.46
CA PHE A 382 11.38 8.57 -14.73
C PHE A 382 11.03 8.63 -16.22
N LEU A 383 10.15 7.73 -16.62
CA LEU A 383 9.56 7.65 -17.96
C LEU A 383 8.05 7.78 -17.83
N LEU A 384 7.43 8.56 -18.72
CA LEU A 384 5.98 8.75 -18.75
C LEU A 384 5.35 7.90 -19.86
N PHE A 385 4.84 6.73 -19.47
CA PHE A 385 4.15 5.80 -20.37
C PHE A 385 2.77 6.30 -20.80
N ARG A 386 2.16 7.14 -19.98
CA ARG A 386 0.83 7.70 -20.22
C ARG A 386 0.71 9.08 -19.57
N SER A 387 0.31 10.05 -20.37
CA SER A 387 0.07 11.45 -20.03
C SER A 387 -1.05 11.98 -20.93
N ASN A 388 -1.81 12.94 -20.40
CA ASN A 388 -2.80 13.70 -21.18
C ASN A 388 -2.15 14.63 -22.21
N ASN A 389 -0.84 14.89 -22.08
CA ASN A 389 -0.07 15.62 -23.09
C ASN A 389 0.70 14.63 -23.98
N SER A 390 0.25 14.50 -25.23
CA SER A 390 0.84 13.55 -26.19
C SER A 390 2.31 13.84 -26.51
N SER A 391 2.79 15.08 -26.32
CA SER A 391 4.20 15.43 -26.56
C SER A 391 5.16 14.93 -25.47
N ILE A 392 4.63 14.49 -24.32
CA ILE A 392 5.41 13.98 -23.18
C ILE A 392 5.29 12.45 -23.06
N ASN A 393 4.42 11.83 -23.85
CA ASN A 393 4.30 10.38 -23.90
C ASN A 393 5.53 9.75 -24.56
N LEU A 394 5.83 8.51 -24.18
CA LEU A 394 6.75 7.68 -24.95
C LEU A 394 6.34 7.65 -26.42
N SER A 395 7.33 7.68 -27.31
CA SER A 395 7.08 7.43 -28.73
C SER A 395 6.39 6.06 -28.87
N LYS A 396 5.48 5.93 -29.84
CA LYS A 396 4.80 4.66 -30.12
C LYS A 396 5.81 3.51 -30.33
N GLU A 397 6.97 3.83 -30.92
CA GLU A 397 8.08 2.91 -31.07
C GLU A 397 8.65 2.45 -29.73
N LEU A 398 9.02 3.38 -28.84
CA LEU A 398 9.56 3.02 -27.52
C LEU A 398 8.52 2.28 -26.66
N HIS A 399 7.26 2.68 -26.75
CA HIS A 399 6.16 1.99 -26.08
C HIS A 399 6.10 0.51 -26.49
N ASN A 400 6.12 0.22 -27.80
CA ASN A 400 6.12 -1.16 -28.30
C ASN A 400 7.37 -1.95 -27.88
N GLU A 401 8.53 -1.30 -27.83
CA GLU A 401 9.79 -1.95 -27.41
C GLU A 401 9.80 -2.32 -25.93
N LEU A 402 9.25 -1.45 -25.07
CA LEU A 402 9.11 -1.73 -23.64
C LEU A 402 7.99 -2.74 -23.33
N HIS A 403 7.03 -2.95 -24.24
CA HIS A 403 6.01 -4.01 -24.12
C HIS A 403 6.51 -5.41 -24.47
N LYS A 404 7.73 -5.55 -25.01
CA LYS A 404 8.32 -6.87 -25.23
C LYS A 404 8.55 -7.55 -23.88
N LYS A 405 8.20 -8.85 -23.79
CA LYS A 405 8.41 -9.63 -22.58
C LYS A 405 9.88 -9.58 -22.15
N ARG A 406 10.12 -9.16 -20.91
CA ARG A 406 11.43 -9.06 -20.26
C ARG A 406 11.31 -9.54 -18.81
N LEU A 407 12.45 -9.76 -18.18
CA LEU A 407 12.50 -9.95 -16.74
C LEU A 407 12.29 -8.60 -16.04
N GLU A 408 11.61 -8.62 -14.90
CA GLU A 408 11.42 -7.48 -14.00
C GLU A 408 11.76 -7.96 -12.58
N ARG A 409 12.39 -7.10 -11.77
CA ARG A 409 12.83 -7.49 -10.43
C ARG A 409 11.83 -7.05 -9.37
N ALA A 410 11.68 -7.90 -8.35
CA ALA A 410 10.94 -7.62 -7.14
C ALA A 410 11.79 -8.03 -5.92
N TYR A 411 11.88 -7.16 -4.92
CA TYR A 411 12.63 -7.40 -3.68
C TYR A 411 11.67 -7.47 -2.50
N TRP A 412 11.53 -8.66 -1.94
CA TRP A 412 10.72 -8.88 -0.75
C TRP A 412 11.46 -8.47 0.53
N CYS A 413 10.74 -8.52 1.65
CA CYS A 413 11.25 -8.21 2.99
C CYS A 413 12.40 -9.12 3.44
N TYR A 414 12.50 -10.31 2.84
CA TYR A 414 13.59 -11.25 3.05
C TYR A 414 14.31 -11.56 1.73
N LEU A 415 15.63 -11.65 1.81
CA LEU A 415 16.51 -11.98 0.69
C LEU A 415 17.51 -13.02 1.16
N SER A 416 17.20 -14.29 0.86
CA SER A 416 18.07 -15.39 1.23
C SER A 416 19.42 -15.28 0.53
N SER A 417 20.51 -15.52 1.27
CA SER A 417 21.85 -15.65 0.71
C SER A 417 22.04 -16.94 -0.10
N THR A 418 21.11 -17.90 0.00
CA THR A 418 21.24 -19.25 -0.58
C THR A 418 20.84 -19.41 -2.06
N TYR A 419 20.55 -18.33 -2.79
CA TYR A 419 20.31 -18.37 -4.25
C TYR A 419 20.99 -17.22 -5.01
#